data_AF-A0A522Y5R5-F1
#
_entry.id   AF-A0A522Y5R5-F1
#
_cell.length_a   1.000
_cell.length_b   1.000
_cell.length_c   1.000
_cell.angle_alpha   90.00
_cell.angle_beta   90.00
_cell.angle_gamma   90.00
#
_symmetry.space_group_name_H-M   'P 1'
#
loop_
_entity.id
_entity.type
_entity.pdbx_description
1 polymer ?
#
loop_
_entity_poly.entity_id
_entity_poly.type
_entity_poly.pdbx_seq_one_letter_code
_entity_poly.pdbx_strand_id
1 'polypeptide(L)'
;VSEAEISAWYRKNQGTLRTPETVTLEYVEVDASLLASPAPDEAALRQRYEQEKTRFVADEQRVASHILVRVPAGANAAADKEARDKAARLAVQARAPGADFAALARSSSDDEGSKAAGGDLGPITRGVMPPAFEKALFAMKAGAVSDPVRTEFGWHVIQLRELRAGKQQAFEQVRETLATEATEAARERNFNAVTSRLVDAVLKNPSSLAPAAREAGLQMRTTGPIARGQGAGVIALPAVQRAVFADSAIQQGMVSDPIEVGPDHSVLVRVTAHAPARPLALAEARDRVIAGVRAERLRKAATQRIAGILAHLRAGQPVAAVAASEGLAAPQSLPGVTRGAKVVAPGVADAFFAAQPSGGKVVAGSHLLPDGRAVVFVIDRVIPGSAADLAGAQGEAFKRQLAELGGNVDLQSVVKSIRRGMHVEVHEANL
;
A
#
# COMPACT_ATOMS: atom_id res chain seq x y z
N VAL A 1 -11.33 -9.92 49.57
CA VAL A 1 -9.90 -10.14 49.25
C VAL A 1 -9.15 -9.74 50.50
N SER A 2 -8.35 -10.63 51.08
CA SER A 2 -7.61 -10.36 52.33
C SER A 2 -6.32 -9.57 52.09
N GLU A 3 -5.78 -8.91 53.13
CA GLU A 3 -4.49 -8.20 53.03
C GLU A 3 -3.32 -9.11 52.65
N ALA A 4 -3.35 -10.37 53.12
CA ALA A 4 -2.33 -11.36 52.76
C ALA A 4 -2.34 -11.65 51.25
N GLU A 5 -3.53 -11.75 50.64
CA GLU A 5 -3.68 -11.97 49.21
C GLU A 5 -3.32 -10.75 48.39
N ILE A 6 -3.68 -9.55 48.84
CA ILE A 6 -3.26 -8.29 48.22
C ILE A 6 -1.73 -8.23 48.17
N SER A 7 -1.07 -8.48 49.31
CA SER A 7 0.38 -8.44 49.42
C SER A 7 1.09 -9.52 48.59
N ALA A 8 0.53 -10.74 48.55
CA ALA A 8 1.07 -11.83 47.73
C ALA A 8 0.93 -11.55 46.23
N TRP A 9 -0.26 -11.11 45.81
CA TRP A 9 -0.53 -10.81 44.41
C TRP A 9 0.29 -9.62 43.92
N TYR A 10 0.40 -8.56 44.72
CA TYR A 10 1.25 -7.41 44.40
C TYR A 10 2.70 -7.84 44.17
N ARG A 11 3.30 -8.61 45.09
CA ARG A 11 4.68 -9.12 44.95
C ARG A 11 4.86 -9.97 43.68
N LYS A 12 3.89 -10.83 43.36
CA LYS A 12 3.91 -11.67 42.16
C LYS A 12 3.79 -10.86 40.85
N ASN A 13 3.11 -9.71 40.88
CA ASN A 13 2.76 -8.94 39.69
C ASN A 13 3.44 -7.57 39.61
N GLN A 14 4.52 -7.32 40.37
CA GLN A 14 5.21 -6.02 40.36
C GLN A 14 5.70 -5.60 38.97
N GLY A 15 6.03 -6.56 38.10
CA GLY A 15 6.47 -6.28 36.74
C GLY A 15 5.41 -5.58 35.88
N THR A 16 4.12 -5.85 36.11
CA THR A 16 3.00 -5.26 35.35
C THR A 16 2.39 -4.04 36.03
N LEU A 17 2.66 -3.84 37.32
CA LEU A 17 2.17 -2.71 38.12
C LEU A 17 3.17 -1.56 38.09
N ARG A 18 3.29 -0.91 36.94
CA ARG A 18 4.19 0.21 36.74
C ARG A 18 3.45 1.42 36.18
N THR A 19 3.94 2.61 36.47
CA THR A 19 3.60 3.78 35.66
C THR A 19 4.30 3.64 34.32
N PRO A 20 3.66 4.07 33.21
CA PRO A 20 4.38 4.18 31.96
C PRO A 20 5.47 5.25 32.07
N GLU A 21 6.47 5.15 31.20
CA GLU A 21 7.37 6.26 30.94
C GLU A 21 6.60 7.38 30.24
N THR A 22 6.80 8.63 30.69
CA THR A 22 6.16 9.79 30.08
C THR A 22 7.13 10.94 29.85
N VAL A 23 6.90 11.72 28.80
CA VAL A 23 7.61 12.98 28.51
C VAL A 23 6.64 14.14 28.44
N THR A 24 7.11 15.35 28.73
CA THR A 24 6.40 16.61 28.49
C THR A 24 7.18 17.38 27.44
N LEU A 25 6.48 17.88 26.42
CA LEU A 25 7.09 18.46 25.22
C LEU A 25 6.69 19.92 25.02
N GLU A 26 7.65 20.71 24.56
CA GLU A 26 7.44 21.91 23.77
C GLU A 26 7.66 21.56 22.29
N TYR A 27 6.87 22.10 21.38
CA TYR A 27 7.05 21.85 19.96
C TYR A 27 6.59 23.01 19.08
N VAL A 28 7.17 23.08 17.88
CA VAL A 28 6.78 24.00 16.81
C VAL A 28 6.64 23.17 15.54
N GLU A 29 5.52 23.38 14.86
CA GLU A 29 5.15 22.73 13.61
C GLU A 29 5.39 23.74 12.47
N VAL A 30 6.10 23.30 11.43
CA VAL A 30 6.24 24.01 10.17
C VAL A 30 5.50 23.19 9.13
N ASP A 31 4.35 23.67 8.67
CA ASP A 31 3.53 23.02 7.65
C ASP A 31 3.24 24.05 6.56
N ALA A 32 3.69 23.78 5.33
CA ALA A 32 3.52 24.68 4.19
C ALA A 32 2.05 25.03 3.88
N SER A 33 1.10 24.17 4.24
CA SER A 33 -0.33 24.43 4.07
C SER A 33 -0.87 25.48 5.06
N LEU A 34 -0.21 25.63 6.21
CA LEU A 34 -0.56 26.62 7.24
C LEU A 34 0.18 27.95 7.03
N LEU A 35 1.22 27.96 6.21
CA LEU A 35 1.98 29.17 5.89
C LEU A 35 1.23 30.03 4.87
N ALA A 36 1.26 31.35 5.08
CA ALA A 36 0.72 32.29 4.11
C ALA A 36 1.51 32.19 2.80
N SER A 37 0.80 31.96 1.69
CA SER A 37 1.37 32.02 0.33
C SER A 37 0.54 33.01 -0.47
N PRO A 38 1.09 34.20 -0.81
CA PRO A 38 0.35 35.15 -1.63
C PRO A 38 0.09 34.56 -3.00
N ALA A 39 -1.07 34.91 -3.58
CA ALA A 39 -1.36 34.54 -4.96
C ALA A 39 -0.27 35.11 -5.89
N PRO A 40 0.15 34.34 -6.91
CA PRO A 40 1.14 34.81 -7.85
C PRO A 40 0.64 36.05 -8.60
N ASP A 41 1.54 37.00 -8.81
CA ASP A 41 1.25 38.23 -9.55
C ASP A 41 0.99 37.94 -11.04
N GLU A 42 0.01 38.62 -11.62
CA GLU A 42 -0.42 38.41 -13.00
C GLU A 42 0.69 38.76 -14.01
N ALA A 43 1.48 39.80 -13.74
CA ALA A 43 2.60 40.17 -14.62
C ALA A 43 3.72 39.11 -14.54
N ALA A 44 3.98 38.57 -13.35
CA ALA A 44 4.92 37.45 -13.19
C ALA A 44 4.46 36.18 -13.94
N LEU A 45 3.16 35.85 -13.91
CA LEU A 45 2.62 34.72 -14.68
C LEU A 45 2.77 34.92 -16.19
N ARG A 46 2.53 36.14 -16.69
CA ARG A 46 2.72 36.47 -18.11
C ARG A 46 4.19 36.39 -18.53
N GLN A 47 5.09 36.88 -17.69
CA GLN A 47 6.53 36.77 -17.92
C GLN A 47 6.96 35.30 -17.97
N ARG A 48 6.48 34.48 -17.03
CA ARG A 48 6.77 33.04 -16.98
C ARG A 48 6.24 32.32 -18.23
N TYR A 49 5.02 32.63 -18.67
CA TYR A 49 4.46 32.10 -19.90
C TYR A 49 5.32 32.45 -21.12
N GLU A 50 5.82 33.68 -21.25
CA GLU A 50 6.70 34.06 -22.36
C GLU A 50 8.06 33.32 -22.31
N GLN A 51 8.61 33.07 -21.12
CA GLN A 51 9.84 32.28 -20.94
C GLN A 51 9.64 30.79 -21.26
N GLU A 52 8.48 30.25 -20.91
CA GLU A 52 8.15 28.82 -21.02
C GLU A 52 7.25 28.52 -22.22
N LYS A 53 7.09 29.47 -23.14
CA LYS A 53 6.09 29.44 -24.22
C LYS A 53 6.20 28.21 -25.10
N THR A 54 7.42 27.73 -25.32
CA THR A 54 7.73 26.52 -26.08
C THR A 54 7.16 25.24 -25.44
N ARG A 55 6.92 25.23 -24.13
CA ARG A 55 6.25 24.12 -23.41
C ARG A 55 4.76 24.04 -23.72
N PHE A 56 4.16 25.17 -24.12
CA PHE A 56 2.72 25.31 -24.35
C PHE A 56 2.38 25.31 -25.84
N VAL A 57 3.10 24.52 -26.63
CA VAL A 57 2.79 24.29 -28.05
C VAL A 57 2.05 22.97 -28.14
N ALA A 58 0.81 23.00 -28.64
CA ALA A 58 0.11 21.76 -28.96
C ALA A 58 0.89 20.97 -30.02
N ASP A 59 0.86 19.64 -29.98
CA ASP A 59 1.58 18.82 -30.94
C ASP A 59 1.14 19.10 -32.40
N GLU A 60 2.08 19.03 -33.34
CA GLU A 60 1.73 19.03 -34.76
C GLU A 60 0.90 17.78 -35.10
N GLN A 61 -0.15 17.95 -35.91
CA GLN A 61 -0.99 16.86 -36.37
C GLN A 61 -0.89 16.71 -37.89
N ARG A 62 -0.74 15.47 -38.35
CA ARG A 62 -0.70 15.07 -39.76
C ARG A 62 -2.02 14.39 -40.09
N VAL A 63 -2.91 15.07 -40.84
CA VAL A 63 -4.18 14.48 -41.26
C VAL A 63 -3.90 13.65 -42.50
N ALA A 64 -3.94 12.32 -42.36
CA ALA A 64 -3.47 11.41 -43.41
C ALA A 64 -4.56 10.45 -43.89
N SER A 65 -4.33 9.90 -45.07
CA SER A 65 -5.00 8.70 -45.54
C SER A 65 -3.95 7.70 -46.04
N HIS A 66 -4.27 6.41 -46.06
CA HIS A 66 -3.35 5.41 -46.59
C HIS A 66 -4.04 4.33 -47.44
N ILE A 67 -3.24 3.63 -48.23
CA ILE A 67 -3.61 2.39 -48.91
C ILE A 67 -2.61 1.33 -48.45
N LEU A 68 -3.10 0.28 -47.80
CA LEU A 68 -2.29 -0.87 -47.43
C LEU A 68 -2.34 -1.92 -48.54
N VAL A 69 -1.18 -2.38 -49.00
CA VAL A 69 -1.04 -3.65 -49.71
C VAL A 69 -0.44 -4.65 -48.73
N ARG A 70 -1.26 -5.56 -48.24
CA ARG A 70 -0.90 -6.44 -47.13
C ARG A 70 0.14 -7.46 -47.55
N VAL A 71 1.17 -7.64 -46.73
CA VAL A 71 2.16 -8.71 -46.89
C VAL A 71 2.11 -9.57 -45.63
N PRO A 72 1.64 -10.83 -45.70
CA PRO A 72 1.63 -11.71 -44.54
C PRO A 72 3.02 -11.91 -43.94
N ALA A 73 3.08 -12.08 -42.62
CA ALA A 73 4.32 -12.45 -41.95
C ALA A 73 4.85 -13.77 -42.53
N GLY A 74 6.13 -13.79 -42.94
CA GLY A 74 6.76 -14.96 -43.57
C GLY A 74 6.53 -15.09 -45.08
N ALA A 75 5.96 -14.09 -45.75
CA ALA A 75 5.88 -14.07 -47.21
C ALA A 75 7.26 -14.17 -47.87
N ASN A 76 7.34 -14.89 -48.99
CA ASN A 76 8.58 -15.02 -49.76
C ASN A 76 8.93 -13.72 -50.52
N ALA A 77 10.16 -13.63 -51.02
CA ALA A 77 10.65 -12.44 -51.73
C ALA A 77 9.84 -12.10 -52.99
N ALA A 78 9.25 -13.10 -53.65
CA ALA A 78 8.41 -12.88 -54.82
C ALA A 78 7.09 -12.17 -54.46
N ALA A 79 6.44 -12.61 -53.39
CA ALA A 79 5.21 -12.00 -52.88
C ALA A 79 5.45 -10.58 -52.32
N ASP A 80 6.57 -10.35 -51.61
CA ASP A 80 6.92 -9.00 -51.16
C ASP A 80 7.20 -8.05 -52.33
N LYS A 81 7.90 -8.54 -53.38
CA LYS A 81 8.15 -7.78 -54.61
C LYS A 81 6.85 -7.46 -55.34
N GLU A 82 5.92 -8.42 -55.46
CA GLU A 82 4.62 -8.18 -56.09
C GLU A 82 3.80 -7.13 -55.33
N ALA A 83 3.76 -7.22 -54.00
CA ALA A 83 3.09 -6.23 -53.15
C ALA A 83 3.71 -4.83 -53.29
N ARG A 84 5.05 -4.76 -53.35
CA ARG A 84 5.78 -3.51 -53.61
C ARG A 84 5.44 -2.93 -54.97
N ASP A 85 5.45 -3.75 -56.03
CA ASP A 85 5.14 -3.33 -57.39
C ASP A 85 3.68 -2.87 -57.51
N LYS A 86 2.74 -3.54 -56.81
CA LYS A 86 1.33 -3.11 -56.70
C LYS A 86 1.22 -1.75 -55.98
N ALA A 87 1.87 -1.59 -54.83
CA ALA A 87 1.88 -0.33 -54.11
C ALA A 87 2.52 0.80 -54.94
N ALA A 88 3.57 0.52 -55.71
CA ALA A 88 4.20 1.49 -56.60
C ALA A 88 3.25 1.96 -57.71
N ARG A 89 2.49 1.04 -58.32
CA ARG A 89 1.46 1.40 -59.31
C ARG A 89 0.36 2.26 -58.69
N LEU A 90 -0.09 1.92 -57.47
CA LEU A 90 -1.11 2.70 -56.74
C LEU A 90 -0.58 4.09 -56.38
N ALA A 91 0.69 4.23 -55.99
CA ALA A 91 1.31 5.53 -55.74
C ALA A 91 1.37 6.40 -57.01
N VAL A 92 1.70 5.82 -58.16
CA VAL A 92 1.69 6.53 -59.45
C VAL A 92 0.27 6.98 -59.81
N GLN A 93 -0.73 6.09 -59.67
CA GLN A 93 -2.14 6.45 -59.92
C GLN A 93 -2.62 7.55 -58.98
N ALA A 94 -2.30 7.46 -57.69
CA ALA A 94 -2.66 8.43 -56.67
C ALA A 94 -2.02 9.83 -56.89
N ARG A 95 -0.92 9.91 -57.65
CA ARG A 95 -0.23 11.16 -58.00
C ARG A 95 -0.72 11.78 -59.29
N ALA A 96 -1.55 11.08 -60.07
CA ALA A 96 -2.04 11.61 -61.33
C ALA A 96 -2.93 12.84 -61.10
N PRO A 97 -2.90 13.85 -62.00
CA PRO A 97 -3.79 15.00 -61.90
C PRO A 97 -5.26 14.56 -61.84
N GLY A 98 -6.01 15.02 -60.83
CA GLY A 98 -7.42 14.67 -60.65
C GLY A 98 -7.68 13.27 -60.06
N ALA A 99 -6.65 12.55 -59.60
CA ALA A 99 -6.83 11.26 -58.96
C ALA A 99 -7.63 11.37 -57.65
N ASP A 100 -8.61 10.48 -57.47
CA ASP A 100 -9.35 10.32 -56.20
C ASP A 100 -8.68 9.24 -55.35
N PHE A 101 -7.86 9.67 -54.39
CA PHE A 101 -7.17 8.77 -53.45
C PHE A 101 -8.16 7.94 -52.63
N ALA A 102 -9.31 8.51 -52.25
CA ALA A 102 -10.30 7.82 -51.44
C ALA A 102 -11.01 6.71 -52.24
N ALA A 103 -11.27 6.94 -53.53
CA ALA A 103 -11.76 5.89 -54.43
C ALA A 103 -10.73 4.75 -54.57
N LEU A 104 -9.46 5.08 -54.81
CA LEU A 104 -8.37 4.10 -54.89
C LEU A 104 -8.22 3.29 -53.60
N ALA A 105 -8.31 3.94 -52.44
CA ALA A 105 -8.25 3.28 -51.16
C ALA A 105 -9.42 2.30 -50.97
N ARG A 106 -10.66 2.71 -51.28
CA ARG A 106 -11.84 1.84 -51.22
C ARG A 106 -11.71 0.61 -52.12
N SER A 107 -11.19 0.78 -53.33
CA SER A 107 -11.07 -0.32 -54.29
C SER A 107 -9.88 -1.24 -54.01
N SER A 108 -8.79 -0.72 -53.44
CA SER A 108 -7.49 -1.39 -53.52
C SER A 108 -6.73 -1.54 -52.20
N SER A 109 -7.18 -0.92 -51.11
CA SER A 109 -6.59 -1.11 -49.78
C SER A 109 -6.98 -2.46 -49.18
N ASP A 110 -6.05 -3.07 -48.48
CA ASP A 110 -6.20 -4.29 -47.67
C ASP A 110 -6.34 -3.96 -46.17
N ASP A 111 -6.43 -2.68 -45.80
CA ASP A 111 -6.75 -2.24 -44.44
C ASP A 111 -8.26 -2.11 -44.23
N GLU A 112 -8.89 -3.11 -43.60
CA GLU A 112 -10.33 -3.14 -43.37
C GLU A 112 -10.83 -1.98 -42.49
N GLY A 113 -9.97 -1.43 -41.62
CA GLY A 113 -10.33 -0.35 -40.70
C GLY A 113 -10.54 1.01 -41.38
N SER A 114 -9.71 1.35 -42.37
CA SER A 114 -9.79 2.63 -43.08
C SER A 114 -10.32 2.52 -44.51
N LYS A 115 -10.28 1.34 -45.15
CA LYS A 115 -10.65 1.13 -46.56
C LYS A 115 -11.99 1.73 -46.93
N ALA A 116 -13.05 1.42 -46.17
CA ALA A 116 -14.41 1.89 -46.47
C ALA A 116 -14.51 3.44 -46.37
N ALA A 117 -13.75 4.04 -45.46
CA ALA A 117 -13.64 5.49 -45.28
C ALA A 117 -12.68 6.16 -46.29
N GLY A 118 -12.22 5.44 -47.32
CA GLY A 118 -11.27 5.99 -48.30
C GLY A 118 -9.85 6.08 -47.77
N GLY A 119 -9.48 5.19 -46.86
CA GLY A 119 -8.14 5.14 -46.27
C GLY A 119 -7.92 6.17 -45.17
N ASP A 120 -8.95 6.89 -44.71
CA ASP A 120 -8.83 7.96 -43.71
C ASP A 120 -8.34 7.44 -42.35
N LEU A 121 -7.22 8.00 -41.87
CA LEU A 121 -6.62 7.70 -40.58
C LEU A 121 -6.85 8.80 -39.52
N GLY A 122 -7.52 9.89 -39.89
CA GLY A 122 -7.71 11.07 -39.06
C GLY A 122 -6.40 11.85 -38.81
N PRO A 123 -6.39 12.72 -37.78
CA PRO A 123 -5.21 13.44 -37.32
C PRO A 123 -4.24 12.51 -36.58
N ILE A 124 -2.98 12.48 -37.01
CA ILE A 124 -1.93 11.64 -36.43
C ILE A 124 -0.88 12.53 -35.75
N THR A 125 -0.55 12.22 -34.50
CA THR A 125 0.61 12.76 -33.76
C THR A 125 1.77 11.76 -33.77
N ARG A 126 2.97 12.21 -33.37
CA ARG A 126 4.14 11.33 -33.26
C ARG A 126 3.93 10.26 -32.19
N GLY A 127 4.50 9.07 -32.39
CA GLY A 127 4.43 7.92 -31.50
C GLY A 127 3.23 7.00 -31.72
N VAL A 128 2.30 7.34 -32.61
CA VAL A 128 1.06 6.58 -32.82
C VAL A 128 1.18 5.58 -33.98
N MET A 129 2.07 5.82 -34.94
CA MET A 129 2.22 4.99 -36.15
C MET A 129 3.53 4.18 -36.15
N PRO A 130 3.61 3.07 -36.91
CA PRO A 130 4.85 2.30 -37.05
C PRO A 130 6.03 3.20 -37.50
N PRO A 131 7.26 2.99 -37.00
CA PRO A 131 8.37 3.94 -37.18
C PRO A 131 8.65 4.33 -38.64
N ALA A 132 8.58 3.37 -39.57
CA ALA A 132 8.80 3.63 -40.99
C ALA A 132 7.67 4.46 -41.62
N PHE A 133 6.43 4.20 -41.23
CA PHE A 133 5.25 4.97 -41.66
C PHE A 133 5.34 6.40 -41.16
N GLU A 134 5.62 6.57 -39.87
CA GLU A 134 5.74 7.88 -39.24
C GLU A 134 6.87 8.71 -39.88
N LYS A 135 8.06 8.11 -40.03
CA LYS A 135 9.21 8.78 -40.66
C LYS A 135 8.86 9.32 -42.05
N ALA A 136 8.12 8.55 -42.85
CA ALA A 136 7.67 8.97 -44.16
C ALA A 136 6.61 10.09 -44.06
N LEU A 137 5.57 9.90 -43.26
CA LEU A 137 4.47 10.86 -43.11
C LEU A 137 4.94 12.25 -42.65
N PHE A 138 5.85 12.29 -41.67
CA PHE A 138 6.35 13.55 -41.11
C PHE A 138 7.39 14.25 -41.99
N ALA A 139 7.94 13.57 -43.00
CA ALA A 139 8.79 14.18 -44.03
C ALA A 139 7.98 14.77 -45.20
N MET A 140 6.66 14.49 -45.28
CA MET A 140 5.80 14.91 -46.38
C MET A 140 5.30 16.35 -46.22
N LYS A 141 5.04 16.99 -47.37
CA LYS A 141 4.28 18.24 -47.48
C LYS A 141 2.79 17.95 -47.61
N ALA A 142 1.94 18.85 -47.14
CA ALA A 142 0.48 18.73 -47.33
C ALA A 142 0.13 18.60 -48.82
N GLY A 143 -0.83 17.73 -49.12
CA GLY A 143 -1.23 17.35 -50.48
C GLY A 143 -0.37 16.26 -51.14
N ALA A 144 0.78 15.89 -50.56
CA ALA A 144 1.68 14.92 -51.19
C ALA A 144 1.23 13.47 -50.99
N VAL A 145 1.62 12.60 -51.94
CA VAL A 145 1.50 11.14 -51.85
C VAL A 145 2.89 10.52 -51.79
N SER A 146 3.14 9.68 -50.79
CA SER A 146 4.43 9.02 -50.54
C SER A 146 4.77 7.99 -51.60
N ASP A 147 6.06 7.64 -51.68
CA ASP A 147 6.43 6.36 -52.29
C ASP A 147 5.95 5.20 -51.41
N PRO A 148 5.91 3.95 -51.90
CA PRO A 148 5.57 2.80 -51.08
C PRO A 148 6.49 2.69 -49.85
N VAL A 149 5.89 2.69 -48.67
CA VAL A 149 6.58 2.59 -47.38
C VAL A 149 6.38 1.18 -46.81
N ARG A 150 7.48 0.47 -46.56
CA ARG A 150 7.44 -0.86 -45.94
C ARG A 150 7.28 -0.73 -44.42
N THR A 151 6.25 -1.35 -43.86
CA THR A 151 6.06 -1.58 -42.41
C THR A 151 5.88 -3.07 -42.18
N GLU A 152 5.77 -3.55 -40.94
CA GLU A 152 5.49 -4.97 -40.65
C GLU A 152 4.20 -5.52 -41.29
N PHE A 153 3.22 -4.67 -41.60
CA PHE A 153 1.93 -5.07 -42.18
C PHE A 153 1.94 -5.20 -43.71
N GLY A 154 2.97 -4.69 -44.37
CA GLY A 154 3.11 -4.68 -45.83
C GLY A 154 3.56 -3.34 -46.37
N TRP A 155 3.10 -3.00 -47.56
CA TRP A 155 3.47 -1.76 -48.26
C TRP A 155 2.35 -0.73 -48.18
N HIS A 156 2.67 0.47 -47.71
CA HIS A 156 1.72 1.57 -47.57
C HIS A 156 2.00 2.66 -48.60
N VAL A 157 0.94 3.15 -49.23
CA VAL A 157 0.95 4.42 -49.94
C VAL A 157 0.23 5.43 -49.06
N ILE A 158 0.89 6.53 -48.72
CA ILE A 158 0.40 7.50 -47.74
C ILE A 158 0.05 8.79 -48.47
N GLN A 159 -1.11 9.37 -48.20
CA GLN A 159 -1.45 10.73 -48.60
C GLN A 159 -1.51 11.62 -47.36
N LEU A 160 -0.69 12.66 -47.32
CA LEU A 160 -0.84 13.71 -46.31
C LEU A 160 -1.84 14.74 -46.85
N ARG A 161 -3.05 14.77 -46.30
CA ARG A 161 -4.11 15.69 -46.75
C ARG A 161 -3.91 17.08 -46.18
N GLU A 162 -3.65 17.17 -44.87
CA GLU A 162 -3.51 18.45 -44.16
C GLU A 162 -2.37 18.38 -43.15
N LEU A 163 -1.57 19.44 -43.08
CA LEU A 163 -0.64 19.68 -42.00
C LEU A 163 -1.25 20.70 -41.05
N ARG A 164 -1.60 20.26 -39.83
CA ARG A 164 -1.99 21.15 -38.74
C ARG A 164 -0.78 21.40 -37.88
N ALA A 165 -0.14 22.56 -38.07
CA ALA A 165 0.97 22.96 -37.23
C ALA A 165 0.54 23.03 -35.76
N GLY A 166 1.46 22.69 -34.87
CA GLY A 166 1.26 22.86 -33.43
C GLY A 166 0.89 24.31 -33.13
N LYS A 167 -0.26 24.53 -32.49
CA LYS A 167 -0.71 25.88 -32.14
C LYS A 167 -0.20 26.22 -30.75
N GLN A 168 0.44 27.37 -30.63
CA GLN A 168 0.75 27.96 -29.34
C GLN A 168 -0.56 28.13 -28.55
N GLN A 169 -0.65 27.50 -27.38
CA GLN A 169 -1.75 27.73 -26.45
C GLN A 169 -1.64 29.16 -25.92
N ALA A 170 -2.74 29.90 -25.91
CA ALA A 170 -2.76 31.26 -25.40
C ALA A 170 -2.56 31.27 -23.88
N PHE A 171 -1.98 32.35 -23.34
CA PHE A 171 -1.78 32.53 -21.90
C PHE A 171 -3.04 32.22 -21.09
N GLU A 172 -4.21 32.71 -21.51
CA GLU A 172 -5.48 32.49 -20.81
C GLU A 172 -5.86 31.00 -20.69
N GLN A 173 -5.40 30.14 -21.61
CA GLN A 173 -5.66 28.69 -21.57
C GLN A 173 -4.77 27.96 -20.56
N VAL A 174 -3.60 28.52 -20.23
CA VAL A 174 -2.60 27.89 -19.34
C VAL A 174 -2.37 28.68 -18.05
N ARG A 175 -3.06 29.81 -17.89
CA ARG A 175 -2.95 30.72 -16.74
C ARG A 175 -3.17 30.01 -15.42
N GLU A 176 -4.22 29.18 -15.32
CA GLU A 176 -4.55 28.47 -14.08
C GLU A 176 -3.50 27.41 -13.71
N THR A 177 -2.97 26.70 -14.71
CA THR A 177 -1.85 25.77 -14.52
C THR A 177 -0.61 26.51 -14.02
N LEU A 178 -0.23 27.61 -14.67
CA LEU A 178 0.91 28.43 -14.27
C LEU A 178 0.73 29.02 -12.86
N ALA A 179 -0.49 29.44 -12.51
CA ALA A 179 -0.82 29.97 -11.19
C ALA A 179 -0.70 28.88 -10.10
N THR A 180 -1.21 27.68 -10.36
CA THR A 180 -1.10 26.54 -9.45
C THR A 180 0.37 26.19 -9.20
N GLU A 181 1.15 25.99 -10.27
CA GLU A 181 2.58 25.69 -10.18
C GLU A 181 3.36 26.80 -9.46
N ALA A 182 3.05 28.08 -9.73
CA ALA A 182 3.71 29.20 -9.08
C ALA A 182 3.37 29.27 -7.57
N THR A 183 2.14 28.95 -7.20
CA THR A 183 1.70 28.92 -5.80
C THR A 183 2.36 27.77 -5.04
N GLU A 184 2.46 26.59 -5.65
CA GLU A 184 3.18 25.44 -5.09
C GLU A 184 4.66 25.77 -4.87
N ALA A 185 5.34 26.28 -5.90
CA ALA A 185 6.73 26.67 -5.79
C ALA A 185 6.95 27.80 -4.76
N ALA A 186 5.99 28.71 -4.60
CA ALA A 186 6.05 29.74 -3.56
C ALA A 186 5.87 29.15 -2.15
N ARG A 187 4.96 28.18 -1.96
CA ARG A 187 4.77 27.47 -0.69
C ARG A 187 6.03 26.73 -0.29
N GLU A 188 6.62 25.96 -1.19
CA GLU A 188 7.85 25.21 -0.94
C GLU A 188 9.00 26.15 -0.56
N ARG A 189 9.20 27.24 -1.31
CA ARG A 189 10.22 28.25 -0.97
C ARG A 189 9.97 28.88 0.40
N ASN A 190 8.72 29.20 0.73
CA ASN A 190 8.39 29.79 2.02
C ASN A 190 8.61 28.80 3.17
N PHE A 191 8.20 27.55 2.99
CA PHE A 191 8.45 26.46 3.93
C PHE A 191 9.95 26.30 4.21
N ASN A 192 10.77 26.23 3.15
CA ASN A 192 12.22 26.12 3.29
C ASN A 192 12.80 27.34 4.01
N ALA A 193 12.39 28.56 3.65
CA ALA A 193 12.87 29.78 4.29
C ALA A 193 12.49 29.87 5.79
N VAL A 194 11.25 29.49 6.14
CA VAL A 194 10.78 29.47 7.53
C VAL A 194 11.51 28.38 8.33
N THR A 195 11.66 27.19 7.75
CA THR A 195 12.40 26.08 8.38
C THR A 195 13.86 26.47 8.62
N SER A 196 14.56 27.03 7.63
CA SER A 196 15.95 27.50 7.80
C SER A 196 16.05 28.56 8.89
N ARG A 197 15.16 29.57 8.89
CA ARG A 197 15.16 30.61 9.93
C ARG A 197 14.93 30.02 11.33
N LEU A 198 14.00 29.06 11.45
CA LEU A 198 13.72 28.38 12.70
C LEU A 198 14.96 27.61 13.19
N VAL A 199 15.60 26.84 12.32
CA VAL A 199 16.82 26.09 12.63
C VAL A 199 17.96 27.02 13.04
N ASP A 200 18.23 28.08 12.27
CA ASP A 200 19.26 29.08 12.57
C ASP A 200 19.02 29.74 13.94
N ALA A 201 17.76 30.03 14.27
CA ALA A 201 17.40 30.62 15.56
C ALA A 201 17.53 29.61 16.72
N VAL A 202 17.22 28.33 16.49
CA VAL A 202 17.46 27.25 17.47
C VAL A 202 18.95 27.07 17.71
N LEU A 203 19.80 27.12 16.69
CA LEU A 203 21.26 27.02 16.86
C LEU A 203 21.82 28.11 17.77
N LYS A 204 21.21 29.30 17.79
CA LYS A 204 21.59 30.39 18.71
C LYS A 204 21.15 30.11 20.16
N ASN A 205 20.05 29.39 20.37
CA ASN A 205 19.50 29.05 21.69
C ASN A 205 18.96 27.59 21.77
N PRO A 206 19.83 26.57 21.79
CA PRO A 206 19.40 25.17 21.65
C PRO A 206 18.53 24.65 22.80
N SER A 207 18.53 25.34 23.95
CA SER A 207 17.75 24.95 25.13
C SER A 207 16.37 25.62 25.22
N SER A 208 15.96 26.43 24.23
CA SER A 208 14.65 27.10 24.25
C SER A 208 14.06 27.28 22.86
N LEU A 209 12.85 26.77 22.66
CA LEU A 209 12.15 26.86 21.37
C LEU A 209 11.39 28.17 21.19
N ALA A 210 11.04 28.86 22.28
CA ALA A 210 10.19 30.05 22.25
C ALA A 210 10.79 31.27 21.52
N PRO A 211 12.10 31.59 21.63
CA PRO A 211 12.70 32.66 20.82
C PRO A 211 12.69 32.32 19.32
N ALA A 212 13.05 31.08 18.97
CA ALA A 212 13.11 30.63 17.59
C ALA A 212 11.72 30.62 16.92
N ALA A 213 10.68 30.17 17.65
CA ALA A 213 9.30 30.23 17.19
C ALA A 213 8.88 31.67 16.86
N ARG A 214 9.20 32.64 17.73
CA ARG A 214 8.88 34.06 17.50
C ARG A 214 9.63 34.66 16.32
N GLU A 215 10.91 34.33 16.15
CA GLU A 215 11.72 34.78 15.00
C GLU A 215 11.20 34.19 13.67
N ALA A 216 10.73 32.95 13.70
CA ALA A 216 10.11 32.27 12.57
C ALA A 216 8.64 32.69 12.30
N GLY A 217 8.00 33.42 13.21
CA GLY A 217 6.58 33.77 13.11
C GLY A 217 5.63 32.59 13.35
N LEU A 218 6.08 31.58 14.09
CA LEU A 218 5.37 30.34 14.34
C LEU A 218 4.85 30.27 15.79
N GLN A 219 3.79 29.49 16.00
CA GLN A 219 3.23 29.25 17.32
C GLN A 219 3.92 28.07 18.01
N MET A 220 4.54 28.32 19.17
CA MET A 220 5.00 27.25 20.06
C MET A 220 3.81 26.65 20.82
N ARG A 221 3.77 25.33 20.89
CA ARG A 221 2.76 24.55 21.61
C ARG A 221 3.42 23.71 22.70
N THR A 222 2.64 23.36 23.71
CA THR A 222 3.07 22.51 24.82
C THR A 222 2.11 21.34 25.00
N THR A 223 2.61 20.27 25.59
CA THR A 223 1.83 19.08 25.94
C THR A 223 1.79 18.90 27.46
N GLY A 224 0.85 18.09 27.96
CA GLY A 224 1.00 17.46 29.27
C GLY A 224 1.88 16.21 29.20
N PRO A 225 2.01 15.44 30.30
CA PRO A 225 2.74 14.17 30.27
C PRO A 225 2.11 13.19 29.28
N ILE A 226 2.86 12.81 28.25
CA ILE A 226 2.45 11.82 27.25
C ILE A 226 3.24 10.53 27.44
N ALA A 227 2.56 9.39 27.40
CA ALA A 227 3.19 8.08 27.38
C ALA A 227 3.52 7.65 25.95
N ARG A 228 4.44 6.69 25.79
CA ARG A 228 4.78 6.14 24.47
C ARG A 228 3.54 5.58 23.77
N GLY A 229 3.35 5.95 22.51
CA GLY A 229 2.18 5.57 21.71
C GLY A 229 0.91 6.36 22.03
N GLN A 230 0.99 7.38 22.88
CA GLN A 230 -0.08 8.34 23.16
C GLN A 230 0.30 9.72 22.59
N GLY A 231 -0.70 10.57 22.36
CA GLY A 231 -0.54 11.91 21.81
C GLY A 231 -1.61 12.24 20.77
N ALA A 232 -1.61 13.47 20.27
CA ALA A 232 -2.52 13.94 19.22
C ALA A 232 -1.77 14.72 18.15
N GLY A 233 -2.33 14.77 16.93
CA GLY A 233 -1.72 15.46 15.79
C GLY A 233 -0.31 14.93 15.48
N VAL A 234 0.62 15.84 15.20
CA VAL A 234 2.02 15.51 14.90
C VAL A 234 2.73 14.71 15.99
N ILE A 235 2.30 14.85 17.25
CA ILE A 235 2.90 14.13 18.38
C ILE A 235 2.62 12.64 18.33
N ALA A 236 1.48 12.21 17.76
CA ALA A 236 1.14 10.80 17.62
C ALA A 236 1.97 10.09 16.53
N LEU A 237 2.68 10.84 15.68
CA LEU A 237 3.37 10.26 14.52
C LEU A 237 4.58 9.43 14.95
N PRO A 238 4.83 8.27 14.30
CA PRO A 238 5.92 7.37 14.69
C PRO A 238 7.31 8.02 14.68
N ALA A 239 7.58 8.95 13.76
CA ALA A 239 8.86 9.66 13.70
C ALA A 239 9.07 10.52 14.97
N VAL A 240 8.04 11.28 15.37
CA VAL A 240 8.08 12.13 16.56
C VAL A 240 8.17 11.29 17.82
N GLN A 241 7.38 10.22 17.93
CA GLN A 241 7.41 9.29 19.07
C GLN A 241 8.80 8.65 19.26
N ARG A 242 9.50 8.31 18.16
CA ARG A 242 10.88 7.80 18.28
C ARG A 242 11.85 8.87 18.76
N ALA A 243 11.72 10.10 18.26
CA ALA A 243 12.62 11.19 18.61
C ALA A 243 12.46 11.64 20.07
N VAL A 244 11.23 11.85 20.55
CA VAL A 244 10.97 12.44 21.88
C VAL A 244 11.25 11.48 23.04
N PHE A 245 11.28 10.17 22.77
CA PHE A 245 11.65 9.14 23.74
C PHE A 245 13.04 8.53 23.50
N ALA A 246 13.89 9.21 22.71
CA ALA A 246 15.29 8.85 22.60
C ALA A 246 16.07 9.34 23.83
N ASP A 247 17.05 8.57 24.30
CA ASP A 247 17.86 8.92 25.47
C ASP A 247 18.54 10.29 25.30
N SER A 248 18.99 10.62 24.08
CA SER A 248 19.60 11.91 23.77
C SER A 248 18.62 13.07 24.00
N ALA A 249 17.39 12.96 23.52
CA ALA A 249 16.36 14.00 23.68
C ALA A 249 16.02 14.21 25.17
N ILE A 250 15.93 13.12 25.94
CA ILE A 250 15.62 13.15 27.37
C ILE A 250 16.78 13.76 28.18
N GLN A 251 18.02 13.39 27.89
CA GLN A 251 19.19 13.81 28.66
C GLN A 251 19.66 15.23 28.33
N GLN A 252 19.60 15.61 27.06
CA GLN A 252 20.16 16.89 26.62
C GLN A 252 19.20 18.05 26.90
N GLY A 253 17.88 17.81 26.90
CA GLY A 253 16.88 18.87 27.06
C GLY A 253 16.95 19.97 25.98
N MET A 254 17.62 19.66 24.86
CA MET A 254 17.79 20.53 23.71
C MET A 254 16.65 20.33 22.72
N VAL A 255 16.41 21.35 21.90
CA VAL A 255 15.53 21.25 20.75
C VAL A 255 16.13 20.25 19.76
N SER A 256 15.29 19.38 19.22
CA SER A 256 15.68 18.41 18.20
C SER A 256 16.06 19.09 16.88
N ASP A 257 16.78 18.35 16.04
CA ASP A 257 16.77 18.62 14.60
C ASP A 257 15.34 18.56 14.05
N PRO A 258 15.07 19.17 12.88
CA PRO A 258 13.77 19.05 12.22
C PRO A 258 13.41 17.59 11.96
N ILE A 259 12.27 17.16 12.49
CA ILE A 259 11.71 15.83 12.24
C ILE A 259 10.74 15.96 11.08
N GLU A 260 11.08 15.35 9.95
CA GLU A 260 10.18 15.27 8.79
C GLU A 260 9.00 14.35 9.10
N VAL A 261 7.80 14.90 8.98
CA VAL A 261 6.53 14.20 9.26
C VAL A 261 5.63 14.09 8.02
N GLY A 262 6.01 14.75 6.93
CA GLY A 262 5.37 14.66 5.61
C GLY A 262 6.03 15.61 4.59
N PRO A 263 5.55 15.62 3.33
CA PRO A 263 5.99 16.60 2.34
C PRO A 263 5.72 18.02 2.84
N ASP A 264 6.75 18.86 2.80
CA ASP A 264 6.73 20.24 3.30
C ASP A 264 6.13 20.41 4.71
N HIS A 265 6.36 19.39 5.56
CA HIS A 265 5.88 19.37 6.93
C HIS A 265 6.95 18.80 7.86
N SER A 266 7.48 19.68 8.73
CA SER A 266 8.48 19.36 9.73
C SER A 266 8.06 19.81 11.13
N VAL A 267 8.55 19.12 12.16
CA VAL A 267 8.33 19.49 13.55
C VAL A 267 9.65 19.51 14.30
N LEU A 268 9.86 20.54 15.11
CA LEU A 268 10.95 20.59 16.09
C LEU A 268 10.36 20.44 17.47
N VAL A 269 10.98 19.61 18.30
CA VAL A 269 10.47 19.25 19.62
C VAL A 269 11.55 19.43 20.67
N ARG A 270 11.15 19.71 21.91
CA ARG A 270 12.04 19.74 23.07
C ARG A 270 11.39 19.02 24.22
N VAL A 271 12.11 18.07 24.81
CA VAL A 271 11.68 17.41 26.05
C VAL A 271 11.95 18.35 27.22
N THR A 272 10.89 18.75 27.93
CA THR A 272 10.95 19.67 29.06
C THR A 272 10.85 18.97 30.40
N ALA A 273 10.23 17.79 30.44
CA ALA A 273 10.20 16.92 31.62
C ALA A 273 10.12 15.46 31.19
N HIS A 274 10.72 14.58 31.99
CA HIS A 274 10.68 13.13 31.82
C HIS A 274 10.34 12.47 33.15
N ALA A 275 9.43 11.50 33.11
CA ALA A 275 9.13 10.65 34.25
C ALA A 275 9.37 9.19 33.82
N PRO A 276 10.40 8.51 34.38
CA PRO A 276 10.70 7.13 34.01
C PRO A 276 9.61 6.17 34.50
N ALA A 277 9.53 5.01 33.84
CA ALA A 277 8.62 3.94 34.25
C ALA A 277 9.02 3.40 35.64
N ARG A 278 8.23 3.68 36.66
CA ARG A 278 8.48 3.21 38.03
C ARG A 278 7.45 2.18 38.49
N PRO A 279 7.80 1.26 39.39
CA PRO A 279 6.80 0.45 40.08
C PRO A 279 5.78 1.36 40.80
N LEU A 280 4.50 1.01 40.70
CA LEU A 280 3.45 1.59 41.52
C LEU A 280 3.60 1.02 42.93
N ALA A 281 3.57 1.87 43.96
CA ALA A 281 3.50 1.39 45.33
C ALA A 281 2.18 0.63 45.57
N LEU A 282 2.15 -0.28 46.54
CA LEU A 282 0.94 -1.06 46.84
C LEU A 282 -0.27 -0.16 47.15
N ALA A 283 -0.06 0.97 47.82
CA ALA A 283 -1.12 1.94 48.07
C ALA A 283 -1.70 2.52 46.77
N GLU A 284 -0.85 2.85 45.79
CA GLU A 284 -1.27 3.40 44.48
C GLU A 284 -1.91 2.35 43.58
N ALA A 285 -1.46 1.09 43.67
CA ALA A 285 -1.96 -0.02 42.87
C ALA A 285 -3.10 -0.81 43.53
N ARG A 286 -3.53 -0.44 44.75
CA ARG A 286 -4.39 -1.27 45.60
C ARG A 286 -5.66 -1.75 44.90
N ASP A 287 -6.36 -0.86 44.21
CA ASP A 287 -7.59 -1.20 43.49
C ASP A 287 -7.34 -2.12 42.30
N ARG A 288 -6.26 -1.87 41.54
CA ARG A 288 -5.81 -2.76 40.44
C ARG A 288 -5.43 -4.13 40.97
N VAL A 289 -4.75 -4.20 42.12
CA VAL A 289 -4.39 -5.45 42.79
C VAL A 289 -5.64 -6.20 43.22
N ILE A 290 -6.59 -5.54 43.88
CA ILE A 290 -7.85 -6.17 44.32
C ILE A 290 -8.62 -6.73 43.13
N ALA A 291 -8.74 -5.95 42.04
CA ALA A 291 -9.35 -6.41 40.80
C ALA A 291 -8.62 -7.63 40.22
N GLY A 292 -7.28 -7.60 40.20
CA GLY A 292 -6.43 -8.70 39.78
C GLY A 292 -6.63 -9.98 40.61
N VAL A 293 -6.68 -9.87 41.95
CA VAL A 293 -6.96 -11.02 42.83
C VAL A 293 -8.36 -11.59 42.54
N ARG A 294 -9.38 -10.74 42.38
CA ARG A 294 -10.73 -11.18 42.05
C ARG A 294 -10.77 -11.92 40.71
N ALA A 295 -10.09 -11.38 39.70
CA ALA A 295 -9.98 -11.99 38.38
C ALA A 295 -9.25 -13.35 38.44
N GLU A 296 -8.14 -13.46 39.16
CA GLU A 296 -7.40 -14.73 39.30
C GLU A 296 -8.22 -15.78 40.06
N ARG A 297 -8.94 -15.37 41.12
CA ARG A 297 -9.86 -16.26 41.83
C ARG A 297 -10.99 -16.75 40.93
N LEU A 298 -11.62 -15.86 40.17
CA LEU A 298 -12.68 -16.22 39.24
C LEU A 298 -12.17 -17.20 38.18
N ARG A 299 -10.99 -16.92 37.61
CA ARG A 299 -10.34 -17.80 36.62
C ARG A 299 -10.03 -19.18 37.21
N LYS A 300 -9.52 -19.24 38.44
CA LYS A 300 -9.25 -20.51 39.14
C LYS A 300 -10.54 -21.31 39.39
N ALA A 301 -11.59 -20.65 39.86
CA ALA A 301 -12.89 -21.28 40.08
C ALA A 301 -13.49 -21.81 38.76
N ALA A 302 -13.42 -21.02 37.68
CA ALA A 302 -13.85 -21.45 36.35
C ALA A 302 -13.08 -22.69 35.88
N THR A 303 -11.74 -22.69 35.98
CA THR A 303 -10.91 -23.86 35.62
C THR A 303 -11.27 -25.10 36.43
N GLN A 304 -11.49 -24.97 37.74
CA GLN A 304 -11.88 -26.08 38.60
C GLN A 304 -13.26 -26.64 38.23
N ARG A 305 -14.24 -25.75 37.99
CA ARG A 305 -15.57 -26.15 37.55
C ARG A 305 -15.55 -26.85 36.20
N ILE A 306 -14.80 -26.32 35.23
CA ILE A 306 -14.58 -26.96 33.92
C ILE A 306 -13.97 -28.35 34.10
N ALA A 307 -12.95 -28.50 34.95
CA ALA A 307 -12.32 -29.79 35.22
C ALA A 307 -13.31 -30.81 35.80
N GLY A 308 -14.19 -30.38 36.72
CA GLY A 308 -15.28 -31.20 37.26
C GLY A 308 -16.25 -31.66 36.18
N ILE A 309 -16.77 -30.72 35.38
CA ILE A 309 -17.67 -31.00 34.25
C ILE A 309 -17.02 -32.00 33.29
N LEU A 310 -15.77 -31.78 32.90
CA LEU A 310 -15.05 -32.67 32.01
C LEU A 310 -14.85 -34.07 32.62
N ALA A 311 -14.67 -34.20 33.93
CA ALA A 311 -14.58 -35.50 34.59
C ALA A 311 -15.90 -36.27 34.50
N HIS A 312 -17.03 -35.61 34.76
CA HIS A 312 -18.37 -36.19 34.61
C HIS A 312 -18.65 -36.65 33.17
N LEU A 313 -18.32 -35.82 32.19
CA LEU A 313 -18.48 -36.16 30.77
C LEU A 313 -17.58 -37.32 30.34
N ARG A 314 -16.32 -37.37 30.81
CA ARG A 314 -15.39 -38.47 30.53
C ARG A 314 -15.78 -39.79 31.21
N ALA A 315 -16.52 -39.72 32.32
CA ALA A 315 -17.11 -40.88 32.97
C ALA A 315 -18.36 -41.41 32.22
N GLY A 316 -18.76 -40.78 31.11
CA GLY A 316 -19.86 -41.23 30.26
C GLY A 316 -21.23 -40.66 30.65
N GLN A 317 -21.29 -39.66 31.52
CA GLN A 317 -22.57 -39.02 31.86
C GLN A 317 -23.10 -38.20 30.67
N PRO A 318 -24.41 -38.23 30.37
CA PRO A 318 -24.98 -37.45 29.27
C PRO A 318 -24.77 -35.94 29.46
N VAL A 319 -24.40 -35.24 28.39
CA VAL A 319 -24.10 -33.79 28.43
C VAL A 319 -25.25 -32.95 29.00
N ALA A 320 -26.50 -33.33 28.69
CA ALA A 320 -27.68 -32.67 29.22
C ALA A 320 -27.84 -32.85 30.74
N ALA A 321 -27.50 -34.04 31.26
CA ALA A 321 -27.56 -34.33 32.69
C ALA A 321 -26.48 -33.55 33.46
N VAL A 322 -25.25 -33.51 32.92
CA VAL A 322 -24.15 -32.73 33.51
C VAL A 322 -24.45 -31.22 33.47
N ALA A 323 -25.01 -30.72 32.37
CA ALA A 323 -25.44 -29.32 32.28
C ALA A 323 -26.51 -28.98 33.33
N ALA A 324 -27.50 -29.85 33.50
CA ALA A 324 -28.55 -29.67 34.50
C ALA A 324 -28.01 -29.72 35.95
N SER A 325 -27.12 -30.67 36.29
CA SER A 325 -26.52 -30.76 37.63
C SER A 325 -25.66 -29.54 37.98
N GLU A 326 -25.16 -28.86 36.97
CA GLU A 326 -24.35 -27.64 37.11
C GLU A 326 -25.20 -26.37 37.00
N GLY A 327 -26.51 -26.45 36.75
CA GLY A 327 -27.37 -25.29 36.51
C GLY A 327 -26.98 -24.48 35.26
N LEU A 328 -26.43 -25.15 34.25
CA LEU A 328 -26.10 -24.57 32.95
C LEU A 328 -27.29 -24.64 31.99
N ALA A 329 -27.28 -23.80 30.97
CA ALA A 329 -28.28 -23.86 29.90
C ALA A 329 -28.23 -25.22 29.17
N ALA A 330 -29.36 -25.59 28.55
CA ALA A 330 -29.45 -26.82 27.79
C ALA A 330 -28.37 -26.86 26.69
N PRO A 331 -27.68 -28.01 26.49
CA PRO A 331 -26.64 -28.13 25.48
C PRO A 331 -27.19 -27.85 24.07
N GLN A 332 -26.46 -27.05 23.30
CA GLN A 332 -26.80 -26.78 21.91
C GLN A 332 -26.10 -27.79 20.99
N SER A 333 -26.87 -28.46 20.13
CA SER A 333 -26.31 -29.34 19.09
C SER A 333 -25.80 -28.51 17.92
N LEU A 334 -24.58 -28.79 17.47
CA LEU A 334 -23.92 -28.09 16.37
C LEU A 334 -23.49 -29.10 15.29
N PRO A 335 -24.40 -29.51 14.39
CA PRO A 335 -24.06 -30.43 13.31
C PRO A 335 -23.20 -29.75 12.24
N GLY A 336 -22.23 -30.48 11.68
CA GLY A 336 -21.51 -30.07 10.47
C GLY A 336 -20.53 -28.90 10.64
N VAL A 337 -19.96 -28.70 11.84
CA VAL A 337 -18.95 -27.66 12.05
C VAL A 337 -17.67 -27.99 11.26
N THR A 338 -17.22 -27.06 10.40
CA THR A 338 -15.99 -27.18 9.60
C THR A 338 -14.81 -26.42 10.23
N ARG A 339 -13.58 -26.73 9.81
CA ARG A 339 -12.37 -26.05 10.30
C ARG A 339 -12.40 -24.58 9.87
N GLY A 340 -12.16 -23.66 10.81
CA GLY A 340 -12.24 -22.22 10.56
C GLY A 340 -13.67 -21.65 10.58
N ALA A 341 -14.69 -22.46 10.88
CA ALA A 341 -16.05 -21.95 11.06
C ALA A 341 -16.10 -20.94 12.23
N LYS A 342 -16.84 -19.84 12.03
CA LYS A 342 -17.12 -18.86 13.10
C LYS A 342 -18.24 -19.40 13.99
N VAL A 343 -17.87 -20.21 14.98
CA VAL A 343 -18.83 -20.86 15.87
C VAL A 343 -18.75 -20.26 17.26
N VAL A 344 -19.88 -19.78 17.81
CA VAL A 344 -20.10 -19.27 19.19
C VAL A 344 -19.18 -18.13 19.64
N ALA A 345 -17.86 -18.30 19.58
CA ALA A 345 -16.83 -17.31 19.83
C ALA A 345 -15.50 -17.67 19.13
N PRO A 346 -14.59 -16.71 18.91
CA PRO A 346 -13.27 -16.96 18.34
C PRO A 346 -12.49 -18.06 19.11
N GLY A 347 -11.79 -18.94 18.41
CA GLY A 347 -10.96 -20.01 18.99
C GLY A 347 -11.70 -21.28 19.43
N VAL A 348 -13.04 -21.25 19.52
CA VAL A 348 -13.85 -22.42 19.93
C VAL A 348 -13.80 -23.53 18.87
N ALA A 349 -13.94 -23.17 17.58
CA ALA A 349 -13.86 -24.15 16.50
C ALA A 349 -12.50 -24.86 16.49
N ASP A 350 -11.39 -24.13 16.65
CA ASP A 350 -10.06 -24.73 16.72
C ASP A 350 -9.92 -25.69 17.91
N ALA A 351 -10.54 -25.38 19.05
CA ALA A 351 -10.58 -26.28 20.20
C ALA A 351 -11.34 -27.59 19.89
N PHE A 352 -12.42 -27.54 19.10
CA PHE A 352 -13.10 -28.77 18.64
C PHE A 352 -12.15 -29.64 17.83
N PHE A 353 -11.41 -29.07 16.89
CA PHE A 353 -10.51 -29.83 16.02
C PHE A 353 -9.20 -30.27 16.69
N ALA A 354 -8.79 -29.60 17.76
CA ALA A 354 -7.65 -30.03 18.58
C ALA A 354 -7.99 -31.27 19.44
N ALA A 355 -9.27 -31.45 19.79
CA ALA A 355 -9.75 -32.63 20.49
C ALA A 355 -9.92 -33.81 19.52
N GLN A 356 -8.89 -34.66 19.40
CA GLN A 356 -8.93 -35.84 18.52
C GLN A 356 -9.67 -37.02 19.18
N PRO A 357 -10.72 -37.57 18.56
CA PRO A 357 -11.29 -38.85 18.99
C PRO A 357 -10.36 -40.00 18.64
N SER A 358 -9.96 -40.78 19.63
CA SER A 358 -9.37 -42.10 19.41
C SER A 358 -10.42 -43.19 19.61
N GLY A 359 -10.55 -44.09 18.63
CA GLY A 359 -11.35 -45.32 18.76
C GLY A 359 -12.86 -45.14 18.92
N GLY A 360 -13.48 -44.14 18.28
CA GLY A 360 -14.94 -43.99 18.25
C GLY A 360 -15.59 -43.54 19.56
N LYS A 361 -14.79 -43.07 20.53
CA LYS A 361 -15.28 -42.55 21.80
C LYS A 361 -15.59 -41.07 21.71
N VAL A 362 -16.69 -40.69 22.36
CA VAL A 362 -17.10 -39.31 22.60
C VAL A 362 -15.97 -38.55 23.32
N VAL A 363 -15.52 -37.42 22.77
CA VAL A 363 -14.45 -36.61 23.38
C VAL A 363 -15.03 -35.34 23.99
N ALA A 364 -14.86 -35.21 25.31
CA ALA A 364 -15.19 -33.98 26.01
C ALA A 364 -13.99 -33.01 26.01
N GLY A 365 -14.25 -31.77 25.63
CA GLY A 365 -13.26 -30.70 25.56
C GLY A 365 -13.81 -29.38 26.09
N SER A 366 -12.94 -28.38 26.22
CA SER A 366 -13.35 -27.06 26.67
C SER A 366 -12.46 -25.96 26.08
N HIS A 367 -12.98 -24.73 26.05
CA HIS A 367 -12.26 -23.54 25.65
C HIS A 367 -12.62 -22.37 26.56
N LEU A 368 -11.62 -21.71 27.14
CA LEU A 368 -11.80 -20.53 27.99
C LEU A 368 -11.73 -19.27 27.13
N LEU A 369 -12.76 -18.44 27.22
CA LEU A 369 -12.89 -17.18 26.51
C LEU A 369 -12.12 -16.05 27.23
N PRO A 370 -11.73 -14.98 26.51
CA PRO A 370 -11.01 -13.85 27.10
C PRO A 370 -11.78 -13.14 28.22
N ASP A 371 -13.11 -13.17 28.17
CA ASP A 371 -14.00 -12.59 29.18
C ASP A 371 -14.18 -13.48 30.42
N GLY A 372 -13.49 -14.62 30.48
CA GLY A 372 -13.52 -15.56 31.61
C GLY A 372 -14.68 -16.56 31.57
N ARG A 373 -15.59 -16.50 30.58
CA ARG A 373 -16.55 -17.58 30.31
C ARG A 373 -15.84 -18.77 29.68
N ALA A 374 -16.45 -19.94 29.73
CA ALA A 374 -15.93 -21.12 29.05
C ALA A 374 -17.01 -21.83 28.26
N VAL A 375 -16.61 -22.39 27.13
CA VAL A 375 -17.41 -23.35 26.37
C VAL A 375 -16.91 -24.73 26.73
N VAL A 376 -17.79 -25.59 27.22
CA VAL A 376 -17.53 -27.02 27.34
C VAL A 376 -18.32 -27.72 26.25
N PHE A 377 -17.68 -28.65 25.56
CA PHE A 377 -18.26 -29.32 24.41
C PHE A 377 -17.97 -30.81 24.43
N VAL A 378 -18.78 -31.53 23.68
CA VAL A 378 -18.68 -32.96 23.48
C VAL A 378 -18.68 -33.22 21.98
N ILE A 379 -17.72 -34.01 21.50
CA ILE A 379 -17.61 -34.40 20.10
C ILE A 379 -18.19 -35.80 19.97
N ASP A 380 -19.38 -35.88 19.36
CA ASP A 380 -20.08 -37.14 19.12
C ASP A 380 -19.47 -37.92 17.95
N ARG A 381 -19.09 -37.21 16.89
CA ARG A 381 -18.56 -37.80 15.67
C ARG A 381 -17.62 -36.83 14.97
N VAL A 382 -16.50 -37.35 14.48
CA VAL A 382 -15.65 -36.66 13.51
C VAL A 382 -15.84 -37.34 12.17
N ILE A 383 -16.13 -36.55 11.14
CA ILE A 383 -16.22 -37.00 9.76
C ILE A 383 -14.89 -36.59 9.11
N PRO A 384 -13.99 -37.54 8.78
CA PRO A 384 -12.77 -37.21 8.06
C PRO A 384 -13.13 -36.62 6.70
N GLY A 385 -12.43 -35.56 6.31
CA GLY A 385 -12.48 -35.12 4.91
C GLY A 385 -11.87 -36.19 4.02
N SER A 386 -12.48 -36.41 2.86
CA SER A 386 -12.00 -37.33 1.84
C SER A 386 -11.35 -36.55 0.69
N ALA A 387 -10.45 -37.19 -0.05
CA ALA A 387 -9.90 -36.61 -1.28
C ALA A 387 -10.99 -36.38 -2.35
N ALA A 388 -12.11 -37.11 -2.27
CA ALA A 388 -13.26 -36.90 -3.14
C ALA A 388 -14.00 -35.59 -2.81
N ASP A 389 -13.90 -35.10 -1.57
CA ASP A 389 -14.51 -33.83 -1.15
C ASP A 389 -13.74 -32.61 -1.70
N LEU A 390 -12.53 -32.82 -2.22
CA LEU A 390 -11.69 -31.82 -2.87
C LEU A 390 -11.84 -31.82 -4.40
N ALA A 391 -12.89 -32.43 -4.97
CA ALA A 391 -13.07 -32.43 -6.42
C ALA A 391 -13.27 -30.99 -6.99
N GLY A 392 -12.67 -30.71 -8.15
CA GLY A 392 -12.81 -29.42 -8.86
C GLY A 392 -11.73 -28.38 -8.56
N ALA A 393 -12.01 -27.12 -8.92
CA ALA A 393 -11.01 -26.05 -8.95
C ALA A 393 -10.33 -25.78 -7.58
N GLN A 394 -11.04 -25.99 -6.47
CA GLN A 394 -10.49 -25.79 -5.13
C GLN A 394 -9.46 -26.86 -4.75
N GLY A 395 -9.67 -28.13 -5.14
CA GLY A 395 -8.68 -29.17 -4.92
C GLY A 395 -7.43 -29.02 -5.78
N GLU A 396 -7.58 -28.58 -7.03
CA GLU A 396 -6.43 -28.29 -7.89
C GLU A 396 -5.61 -27.10 -7.37
N ALA A 397 -6.26 -26.07 -6.84
CA ALA A 397 -5.58 -24.98 -6.15
C ALA A 397 -4.83 -25.46 -4.90
N PHE A 398 -5.45 -26.31 -4.08
CA PHE A 398 -4.83 -26.87 -2.89
C PHE A 398 -3.65 -27.79 -3.22
N LYS A 399 -3.75 -28.62 -4.26
CA LYS A 399 -2.64 -29.44 -4.77
C LYS A 399 -1.46 -28.59 -5.24
N ARG A 400 -1.72 -27.51 -5.98
CA ARG A 400 -0.67 -26.55 -6.39
C ARG A 400 0.02 -25.93 -5.18
N GLN A 401 -0.75 -25.50 -4.18
CA GLN A 401 -0.20 -24.93 -2.95
C GLN A 401 0.65 -25.95 -2.16
N LEU A 402 0.22 -27.21 -2.08
CA LEU A 402 1.02 -28.28 -1.46
C LEU A 402 2.31 -28.57 -2.24
N ALA A 403 2.26 -28.56 -3.57
CA ALA A 403 3.44 -28.72 -4.42
C ALA A 403 4.44 -27.57 -4.25
N GLU A 404 3.96 -26.33 -4.11
CA GLU A 404 4.81 -25.16 -3.80
C GLU A 404 5.45 -25.26 -2.41
N LEU A 405 4.69 -25.69 -1.39
CA LEU A 405 5.22 -25.90 -0.04
C LEU A 405 6.28 -27.02 -0.03
N GLY A 406 6.00 -28.15 -0.69
CA GLY A 406 6.97 -29.24 -0.86
C GLY A 406 8.23 -28.78 -1.60
N GLY A 407 8.06 -28.06 -2.71
CA GLY A 407 9.17 -27.51 -3.49
C GLY A 407 10.06 -26.56 -2.70
N ASN A 408 9.48 -25.74 -1.80
CA ASN A 408 10.27 -24.88 -0.91
C ASN A 408 11.08 -25.67 0.12
N VAL A 409 10.52 -26.75 0.68
CA VAL A 409 11.24 -27.65 1.61
C VAL A 409 12.35 -28.40 0.90
N ASP A 410 12.09 -28.88 -0.32
CA ASP A 410 13.08 -29.55 -1.15
C ASP A 410 14.21 -28.59 -1.55
N LEU A 411 13.88 -27.37 -1.96
CA LEU A 411 14.85 -26.31 -2.25
C LEU A 411 15.71 -25.98 -1.03
N GLN A 412 15.11 -25.80 0.15
CA GLN A 412 15.88 -25.58 1.38
C GLN A 412 16.79 -26.76 1.71
N SER A 413 16.32 -28.00 1.48
CA SER A 413 17.12 -29.20 1.69
C SER A 413 18.30 -29.30 0.72
N VAL A 414 18.09 -28.95 -0.56
CA VAL A 414 19.14 -28.85 -1.58
C VAL A 414 20.15 -27.76 -1.22
N VAL A 415 19.70 -26.55 -0.87
CA VAL A 415 20.57 -25.44 -0.45
C VAL A 415 21.39 -25.83 0.79
N LYS A 416 20.78 -26.49 1.78
CA LYS A 416 21.47 -27.00 2.97
C LYS A 416 22.45 -28.12 2.66
N SER A 417 22.19 -28.92 1.63
CA SER A 417 23.11 -29.95 1.12
C SER A 417 24.31 -29.31 0.40
N ILE A 418 24.05 -28.35 -0.50
CA ILE A 418 25.09 -27.61 -1.24
C ILE A 418 25.98 -26.84 -0.27
N ARG A 419 25.42 -26.09 0.69
CA ARG A 419 26.20 -25.37 1.70
C ARG A 419 27.10 -26.28 2.53
N ARG A 420 26.67 -27.52 2.83
CA ARG A 420 27.51 -28.49 3.55
C ARG A 420 28.70 -28.99 2.71
N GLY A 421 28.60 -28.94 1.38
CA GLY A 421 29.68 -29.30 0.46
C GLY A 421 30.56 -28.13 0.03
N MET A 422 30.24 -26.89 0.41
CA MET A 422 31.04 -25.72 0.06
C MET A 422 31.91 -25.27 1.24
N HIS A 423 33.19 -25.01 0.96
CA HIS A 423 34.07 -24.34 1.90
C HIS A 423 33.76 -22.84 1.85
N VAL A 424 33.24 -22.28 2.95
CA VAL A 424 32.92 -20.85 3.07
C VAL A 424 33.91 -20.22 4.05
N GLU A 425 34.82 -19.40 3.54
CA GLU A 425 35.62 -18.48 4.35
C GLU A 425 34.85 -17.16 4.52
N VAL A 426 34.61 -16.76 5.77
CA VAL A 426 33.98 -15.47 6.10
C VAL A 426 35.06 -14.52 6.58
N HIS A 427 35.32 -13.46 5.82
CA HIS A 427 36.25 -12.40 6.21
C HIS A 427 35.49 -11.31 6.98
N GLU A 428 35.49 -11.43 8.31
CA GLU A 428 34.77 -10.51 9.22
C GLU A 428 35.21 -9.04 9.12
N ALA A 429 36.37 -8.75 8.53
CA ALA A 429 36.86 -7.38 8.35
C ALA A 429 36.07 -6.53 7.31
N ASN A 430 35.13 -7.14 6.60
CA ASN A 430 34.28 -6.49 5.59
C ASN A 430 32.78 -6.50 5.95
N LEU A 431 32.43 -6.87 7.19
CA LEU A 431 31.10 -6.71 7.78
C LEU A 431 31.13 -5.52 8.74
#